data_AF-A0AAN5CJ48-F1
#
_entry.id   AF-A0AAN5CJ48-F1
#
_cell.length_a   1.000
_cell.length_b   1.000
_cell.length_c   1.000
_cell.angle_alpha   90.00
_cell.angle_beta   90.00
_cell.angle_gamma   90.00
#
_symmetry.space_group_name_H-M   'P 1'
#
loop_
_entity.id
_entity.type
_entity.pdbx_description
1 polymer ?
#
loop_
_entity_poly.entity_id
_entity_poly.type
_entity_poly.pdbx_seq_one_letter_code
_entity_poly.pdbx_strand_id
1 'polypeptide(L)'
;DLKPDNLAVSANGKLTLLDFGIARAKDDNEPLTKGPGNEHYRAIETISFGESEVKIYNEKADMWPIGAILSDMITNRILFEPGPSEGHLHKNPILKAITICGPIPEIVIREEVDYEPSKNYLRDKSSTAVRINFIDHFLETGRPWLRDEIVRKREALANFIDRTLKFDHRQRMSVDEALAHPFLGDVREPAREVTASHSISDYGEHQVEEWKQLIWDVIKETPVRLK
;
A
#
# COMPACT_ATOMS: atom_id res chain seq x y z
N ASP A 1 -4.84 -4.12 3.02
CA ASP A 1 -4.42 -5.02 1.91
C ASP A 1 -4.85 -4.41 0.57
N LEU A 2 -4.40 -3.19 0.27
CA LEU A 2 -4.71 -2.59 -1.02
C LEU A 2 -3.90 -3.29 -2.12
N LYS A 3 -4.60 -3.90 -3.07
CA LYS A 3 -4.04 -4.61 -4.22
C LYS A 3 -5.08 -4.61 -5.36
N PRO A 4 -4.67 -4.81 -6.62
CA PRO A 4 -5.59 -4.79 -7.76
C PRO A 4 -6.80 -5.73 -7.61
N ASP A 5 -6.63 -6.92 -7.02
CA ASP A 5 -7.73 -7.88 -6.81
C ASP A 5 -8.84 -7.36 -5.89
N ASN A 6 -8.50 -6.40 -5.02
CA ASN A 6 -9.43 -5.77 -4.08
C ASN A 6 -10.03 -4.46 -4.65
N LEU A 7 -9.81 -4.19 -5.94
CA LEU A 7 -10.34 -3.03 -6.66
C LEU A 7 -11.38 -3.49 -7.69
N ALA A 8 -12.67 -3.32 -7.38
CA ALA A 8 -13.73 -3.58 -8.34
C ALA A 8 -14.03 -2.35 -9.20
N VAL A 9 -14.07 -2.53 -10.52
CA VAL A 9 -14.48 -1.50 -11.47
C VAL A 9 -15.74 -1.97 -12.19
N SER A 10 -16.83 -1.21 -12.06
CA SER A 10 -18.06 -1.48 -12.80
C SER A 10 -17.98 -1.03 -14.26
N ALA A 11 -18.94 -1.47 -15.09
CA ALA A 11 -19.00 -1.10 -16.52
C ALA A 11 -19.08 0.41 -16.79
N ASN A 12 -19.57 1.21 -15.84
CA ASN A 12 -19.60 2.67 -15.93
C ASN A 12 -18.37 3.35 -15.31
N GLY A 13 -17.30 2.61 -15.02
CA GLY A 13 -16.05 3.14 -14.49
C GLY A 13 -16.07 3.49 -13.00
N LYS A 14 -17.06 3.02 -12.23
CA LYS A 14 -17.07 3.25 -10.77
C LYS A 14 -16.11 2.26 -10.10
N LEU A 15 -15.05 2.81 -9.49
CA LEU A 15 -14.13 2.09 -8.63
C LEU A 15 -14.75 1.88 -7.22
N THR A 16 -14.64 0.67 -6.69
CA THR A 16 -15.09 0.30 -5.34
C THR A 16 -14.01 -0.55 -4.67
N LEU A 17 -13.61 -0.17 -3.45
CA LEU A 17 -12.72 -0.97 -2.61
C LEU A 17 -13.47 -2.18 -2.06
N LEU A 18 -12.82 -3.34 -2.10
CA LEU A 18 -13.30 -4.59 -1.54
C LEU A 18 -12.37 -5.06 -0.43
N ASP A 19 -12.83 -6.07 0.31
CA ASP A 19 -12.05 -6.84 1.29
C ASP A 19 -11.35 -6.00 2.36
N PHE A 20 -12.12 -5.71 3.41
CA PHE A 20 -11.63 -5.05 4.63
C PHE A 20 -11.21 -6.09 5.70
N GLY A 21 -10.95 -7.35 5.33
CA GLY A 21 -10.76 -8.45 6.30
C GLY A 21 -9.54 -8.29 7.22
N ILE A 22 -8.54 -7.51 6.80
CA ILE A 22 -7.39 -7.13 7.64
C ILE A 22 -7.41 -5.66 8.05
N ALA A 23 -8.49 -4.92 7.76
CA ALA A 23 -8.62 -3.56 8.22
C ALA A 23 -8.73 -3.54 9.76
N ARG A 24 -8.30 -2.43 10.34
CA ARG A 24 -8.39 -2.15 11.77
C ARG A 24 -8.97 -0.77 11.96
N ALA A 25 -9.71 -0.59 13.03
CA ALA A 25 -10.14 0.73 13.45
C ALA A 25 -8.90 1.59 13.74
N LYS A 26 -8.95 2.87 13.37
CA LYS A 26 -7.87 3.80 13.72
C LYS A 26 -7.96 4.08 15.22
N ASP A 27 -7.02 3.54 15.98
CA ASP A 27 -6.74 3.93 17.35
C ASP A 27 -5.28 4.38 17.45
N ASP A 28 -5.07 5.65 17.79
CA ASP A 28 -3.72 6.23 17.90
C ASP A 28 -2.91 5.60 19.07
N ASN A 29 -3.55 4.83 19.95
CA ASN A 29 -2.93 4.16 21.10
C ASN A 29 -2.79 2.65 20.93
N GLU A 30 -3.42 2.03 19.92
CA GLU A 30 -3.33 0.58 19.73
C GLU A 30 -2.37 0.22 18.59
N PRO A 31 -1.47 -0.75 18.82
CA PRO A 31 -0.59 -1.22 17.78
C PRO A 31 -1.36 -2.06 16.75
N LEU A 32 -1.02 -1.87 15.48
CA LEU A 32 -1.62 -2.59 14.38
C LEU A 32 -0.89 -3.93 14.15
N THR A 33 -1.68 -4.99 13.97
CA THR A 33 -1.14 -6.35 13.80
C THR A 33 -0.56 -6.56 12.40
N LYS A 34 0.57 -7.27 12.32
CA LYS A 34 1.13 -7.73 11.04
C LYS A 34 0.33 -8.94 10.56
N GLY A 35 -0.49 -8.78 9.52
CA GLY A 35 -1.31 -9.88 8.98
C GLY A 35 -0.61 -10.71 7.89
N PRO A 36 -1.26 -11.74 7.35
CA PRO A 36 -1.01 -12.24 5.99
C PRO A 36 -1.60 -11.27 4.94
N GLY A 37 -1.06 -11.24 3.73
CA GLY A 37 -1.51 -10.37 2.63
C GLY A 37 -0.64 -10.56 1.38
N ASN A 38 -0.96 -9.88 0.27
CA ASN A 38 -0.14 -9.99 -0.93
C ASN A 38 1.22 -9.30 -0.71
N GLU A 39 2.31 -10.08 -0.76
CA GLU A 39 3.66 -9.61 -0.45
C GLU A 39 4.14 -8.47 -1.36
N HIS A 40 3.61 -8.36 -2.59
CA HIS A 40 4.05 -7.36 -3.57
C HIS A 40 3.60 -5.93 -3.27
N TYR A 41 2.55 -5.73 -2.46
CA TYR A 41 1.97 -4.40 -2.21
C TYR A 41 2.19 -3.91 -0.77
N ARG A 42 2.97 -4.65 0.01
CA ARG A 42 3.19 -4.35 1.43
C ARG A 42 4.27 -3.30 1.64
N ALA A 43 3.93 -2.31 2.46
CA ALA A 43 4.89 -1.37 3.00
C ALA A 43 5.77 -2.07 4.05
N ILE A 44 7.03 -1.66 4.21
CA ILE A 44 8.00 -2.32 5.07
C ILE A 44 7.55 -2.44 6.54
N GLU A 45 6.87 -1.42 7.06
CA GLU A 45 6.32 -1.37 8.42
C GLU A 45 5.19 -2.37 8.67
N THR A 46 4.59 -2.91 7.60
CA THR A 46 3.51 -3.92 7.67
C THR A 46 4.04 -5.36 7.58
N ILE A 47 5.34 -5.55 7.35
CA ILE A 47 5.97 -6.87 7.17
C ILE A 47 6.47 -7.42 8.51
N SER A 48 6.25 -8.72 8.75
CA SER A 48 6.88 -9.40 9.88
C SER A 48 8.23 -9.98 9.49
N PHE A 49 9.30 -9.50 10.13
CA PHE A 49 10.64 -10.04 9.94
C PHE A 49 11.04 -10.99 11.07
N GLY A 50 10.42 -10.86 12.24
CA GLY A 50 10.63 -11.72 13.41
C GLY A 50 9.34 -12.07 14.13
N GLU A 51 9.46 -12.33 15.42
CA GLU A 51 8.37 -12.80 16.30
C GLU A 51 7.50 -11.66 16.85
N SER A 52 7.84 -10.38 16.60
CA SER A 52 7.02 -9.26 17.07
C SER A 52 5.88 -9.01 16.09
N GLU A 53 4.68 -9.39 16.49
CA GLU A 53 3.44 -9.21 15.70
C GLU A 53 2.88 -7.78 15.75
N VAL A 54 3.51 -6.89 16.52
CA VAL A 54 2.90 -5.68 17.05
C VAL A 54 3.75 -4.46 16.68
N LYS A 55 3.28 -3.62 15.75
CA LYS A 55 3.91 -2.33 15.41
C LYS A 55 2.88 -1.23 15.25
N ILE A 56 3.27 -0.02 15.64
CA ILE A 56 2.45 1.17 15.47
C ILE A 56 2.83 1.79 14.12
N TYR A 57 1.97 1.59 13.12
CA TYR A 57 1.98 2.36 11.89
C TYR A 57 0.65 3.08 11.74
N ASN A 58 0.55 4.00 10.78
CA ASN A 58 -0.64 4.82 10.57
C ASN A 58 -1.22 4.62 9.16
N GLU A 59 -2.27 5.37 8.84
CA GLU A 59 -2.96 5.30 7.55
C GLU A 59 -2.04 5.55 6.34
N LYS A 60 -0.86 6.14 6.52
CA LYS A 60 0.12 6.31 5.44
C LYS A 60 0.72 4.99 4.94
N ALA A 61 0.52 3.87 5.66
CA ALA A 61 0.82 2.53 5.17
C ALA A 61 0.14 2.24 3.83
N ASP A 62 -1.10 2.71 3.65
CA ASP A 62 -1.89 2.51 2.43
C ASP A 62 -1.42 3.36 1.24
N MET A 63 -0.54 4.36 1.46
CA MET A 63 0.01 5.16 0.36
C MET A 63 1.07 4.42 -0.45
N TRP A 64 1.76 3.45 0.16
CA TRP A 64 2.72 2.59 -0.55
C TRP A 64 2.05 1.74 -1.64
N PRO A 65 1.01 0.92 -1.34
CA PRO A 65 0.32 0.15 -2.36
C PRO A 65 -0.34 1.04 -3.42
N ILE A 66 -0.81 2.25 -3.07
CA ILE A 66 -1.33 3.20 -4.08
C ILE A 66 -0.26 3.56 -5.12
N GLY A 67 0.97 3.85 -4.69
CA GLY A 67 2.09 4.14 -5.60
C GLY A 67 2.48 2.94 -6.46
N ALA A 68 2.44 1.73 -5.88
CA ALA A 68 2.70 0.48 -6.60
C ALA A 68 1.63 0.21 -7.66
N ILE A 69 0.34 0.25 -7.29
CA ILE A 69 -0.79 0.04 -8.19
C ILE A 69 -0.80 1.07 -9.33
N LEU A 70 -0.48 2.34 -9.04
CA LEU A 70 -0.35 3.36 -10.09
C LEU A 70 0.75 2.99 -11.10
N SER A 71 1.89 2.52 -10.61
CA SER A 71 2.99 2.05 -11.47
C SER A 71 2.59 0.82 -12.29
N ASP A 72 1.84 -0.11 -11.70
CA ASP A 72 1.33 -1.30 -12.38
C ASP A 72 0.33 -0.94 -13.48
N MET A 73 -0.55 0.03 -13.24
CA MET A 73 -1.48 0.53 -14.25
C MET A 73 -0.74 1.12 -15.45
N ILE A 74 0.35 1.86 -15.21
CA ILE A 74 1.17 2.48 -16.25
C ILE A 74 1.94 1.42 -17.06
N THR A 75 2.51 0.42 -16.40
CA THR A 75 3.46 -0.54 -17.00
C THR A 75 2.85 -1.88 -17.41
N ASN A 76 1.65 -2.21 -16.94
CA ASN A 76 1.04 -3.54 -17.02
C ASN A 76 1.88 -4.66 -16.40
N ARG A 77 2.66 -4.34 -15.36
CA ARG A 77 3.57 -5.27 -14.67
C ARG A 77 3.49 -4.99 -13.19
N ILE A 78 3.62 -6.02 -12.36
CA ILE A 78 3.68 -5.84 -10.91
C ILE A 78 5.04 -5.19 -10.58
N LEU A 79 5.03 -3.98 -10.02
CA LEU A 79 6.23 -3.17 -9.79
C LEU A 79 7.29 -3.92 -8.96
N PHE A 80 6.84 -4.59 -7.89
CA PHE A 80 7.69 -5.33 -6.96
C PHE A 80 7.67 -6.85 -7.22
N GLU A 81 7.47 -7.25 -8.47
CA GLU A 81 7.61 -8.65 -8.89
C GLU A 81 9.09 -9.06 -8.94
N PRO A 82 9.50 -10.11 -8.20
CA PRO A 82 10.83 -10.65 -8.32
C PRO A 82 10.99 -11.45 -9.62
N GLY A 83 12.18 -11.36 -10.25
CA GLY A 83 12.45 -11.99 -11.54
C GLY A 83 12.51 -13.54 -11.46
N PRO A 84 12.25 -14.24 -12.58
CA PRO A 84 12.15 -15.70 -12.61
C PRO A 84 13.49 -16.47 -12.45
N SER A 85 14.64 -15.79 -12.53
CA SER A 85 15.95 -16.42 -12.78
C SER A 85 16.91 -16.44 -11.60
N GLU A 86 16.53 -15.94 -10.43
CA GLU A 86 17.47 -15.71 -9.33
C GLU A 86 16.91 -16.37 -8.06
N GLY A 87 17.74 -17.13 -7.35
CA GLY A 87 17.33 -18.21 -6.42
C GLY A 87 16.36 -17.84 -5.28
N HIS A 88 16.10 -18.80 -4.39
CA HIS A 88 15.06 -18.69 -3.32
C HIS A 88 15.09 -17.39 -2.48
N LEU A 89 16.27 -16.76 -2.33
CA LEU A 89 16.44 -15.50 -1.59
C LEU A 89 15.91 -14.26 -2.34
N HIS A 90 15.79 -14.33 -3.68
CA HIS A 90 15.39 -13.23 -4.57
C HIS A 90 13.90 -13.23 -4.90
N LYS A 91 13.10 -14.14 -4.31
CA LYS A 91 11.63 -14.11 -4.39
C LYS A 91 10.98 -13.08 -3.47
N ASN A 92 11.76 -12.26 -2.78
CA ASN A 92 11.26 -11.35 -1.76
C ASN A 92 10.97 -9.95 -2.37
N PRO A 93 9.70 -9.50 -2.37
CA PRO A 93 9.33 -8.18 -2.91
C PRO A 93 10.07 -7.01 -2.26
N ILE A 94 10.54 -7.14 -1.01
CA ILE A 94 11.33 -6.07 -0.37
C ILE A 94 12.67 -5.85 -1.08
N LEU A 95 13.29 -6.90 -1.61
CA LEU A 95 14.54 -6.78 -2.35
C LEU A 95 14.30 -6.10 -3.68
N LYS A 96 13.19 -6.44 -4.36
CA LYS A 96 12.79 -5.74 -5.57
C LYS A 96 12.50 -4.26 -5.28
N ALA A 97 11.83 -3.96 -4.17
CA ALA A 97 11.59 -2.60 -3.71
C ALA A 97 12.89 -1.84 -3.47
N ILE A 98 13.94 -2.45 -2.89
CA ILE A 98 15.26 -1.81 -2.75
C ILE A 98 15.84 -1.43 -4.12
N THR A 99 15.78 -2.32 -5.11
CA THR A 99 16.31 -2.03 -6.46
C THR A 99 15.58 -0.90 -7.19
N ILE A 100 14.34 -0.61 -6.81
CA ILE A 100 13.48 0.40 -7.45
C ILE A 100 13.49 1.71 -6.65
N CYS A 101 13.18 1.61 -5.36
CA CYS A 101 12.98 2.74 -4.47
C CYS A 101 14.28 3.29 -3.88
N GLY A 102 15.40 2.56 -4.01
CA GLY A 102 16.71 2.92 -3.49
C GLY A 102 17.01 2.31 -2.12
N PRO A 103 17.99 2.85 -1.38
CA PRO A 103 18.40 2.28 -0.10
C PRO A 103 17.31 2.47 0.96
N ILE A 104 17.12 1.48 1.83
CA ILE A 104 16.27 1.65 3.02
C ILE A 104 17.00 2.56 4.01
N PRO A 105 16.40 3.66 4.49
CA PRO A 105 17.01 4.51 5.50
C PRO A 105 17.32 3.74 6.80
N GLU A 106 18.47 3.99 7.43
CA GLU A 106 18.87 3.29 8.66
C GLU A 106 17.84 3.44 9.79
N ILE A 107 17.18 4.60 9.87
CA ILE A 107 16.07 4.84 10.79
C ILE A 107 14.93 3.82 10.62
N VAL A 108 14.59 3.50 9.37
CA VAL A 108 13.56 2.51 9.02
C VAL A 108 14.05 1.10 9.34
N ILE A 109 15.30 0.75 9.02
CA ILE A 109 15.84 -0.58 9.38
C ILE A 109 15.81 -0.78 10.89
N ARG A 110 16.18 0.23 11.67
CA ARG A 110 16.21 0.14 13.13
C ARG A 110 14.82 -0.02 13.74
N GLU A 111 13.83 0.71 13.24
CA GLU A 111 12.50 0.82 13.85
C GLU A 111 11.48 -0.16 13.24
N GLU A 112 11.56 -0.40 11.93
CA GLU A 112 10.60 -1.21 11.18
C GLU A 112 11.01 -2.68 11.00
N VAL A 113 12.25 -3.07 11.32
CA VAL A 113 12.69 -4.47 11.26
C VAL A 113 12.96 -5.00 12.65
N ASP A 114 12.20 -6.00 13.08
CA ASP A 114 12.20 -6.57 14.43
C ASP A 114 13.13 -7.79 14.61
N TYR A 115 13.85 -8.20 13.57
CA TYR A 115 14.75 -9.35 13.60
C TYR A 115 16.16 -8.96 13.15
N GLU A 116 17.15 -9.15 14.03
CA GLU A 116 18.52 -8.64 13.83
C GLU A 116 19.22 -9.22 12.58
N PRO A 117 19.12 -10.53 12.27
CA PRO A 117 19.65 -11.06 11.01
C PRO A 117 19.03 -10.38 9.78
N SER A 118 17.72 -10.08 9.81
CA SER A 118 17.06 -9.34 8.72
C SER A 118 17.56 -7.89 8.62
N LYS A 119 17.88 -7.22 9.74
CA LYS A 119 18.49 -5.87 9.68
C LYS A 119 19.83 -5.89 8.95
N ASN A 120 20.72 -6.80 9.34
CA ASN A 120 22.04 -6.92 8.71
C ASN A 120 21.93 -7.27 7.23
N TYR A 121 21.02 -8.18 6.90
CA TYR A 121 20.74 -8.55 5.52
C TYR A 121 20.21 -7.37 4.69
N LEU A 122 19.24 -6.62 5.21
CA LEU A 122 18.68 -5.45 4.51
C LEU A 122 19.68 -4.30 4.39
N ARG A 123 20.57 -4.09 5.37
CA ARG A 123 21.69 -3.13 5.27
C ARG A 123 22.63 -3.51 4.14
N ASP A 124 23.07 -4.77 4.08
CA ASP A 124 23.92 -5.28 3.00
C ASP A 124 23.29 -5.04 1.62
N LYS A 125 22.03 -5.46 1.44
CA LYS A 125 21.31 -5.33 0.17
C LYS A 125 20.97 -3.89 -0.20
N SER A 126 20.80 -3.00 0.77
CA SER A 126 20.53 -1.58 0.51
C SER A 126 21.79 -0.76 0.20
N SER A 127 22.97 -1.24 0.59
CA SER A 127 24.20 -0.43 0.60
C SER A 127 24.60 0.17 -0.76
N THR A 128 24.28 -0.52 -1.87
CA THR A 128 24.60 -0.09 -3.24
C THR A 128 23.37 0.30 -4.06
N ALA A 129 22.18 0.25 -3.45
CA ALA A 129 20.94 0.53 -4.16
C ALA A 129 20.81 2.01 -4.51
N VAL A 130 20.29 2.29 -5.70
CA VAL A 130 20.00 3.64 -6.18
C VAL A 130 18.56 3.68 -6.65
N ARG A 131 17.80 4.69 -6.19
CA ARG A 131 16.42 4.89 -6.62
C ARG A 131 16.39 5.16 -8.12
N ILE A 132 15.52 4.45 -8.84
CA ILE A 132 15.36 4.66 -10.28
C ILE A 132 14.71 6.00 -10.58
N ASN A 133 14.93 6.51 -11.79
CA ASN A 133 14.08 7.57 -12.32
C ASN A 133 12.77 6.95 -12.82
N PHE A 134 11.68 7.16 -12.08
CA PHE A 134 10.37 6.61 -12.43
C PHE A 134 9.83 7.12 -13.77
N ILE A 135 10.14 8.36 -14.17
CA ILE A 135 9.68 8.86 -15.48
C ILE A 135 10.38 8.13 -16.61
N ASP A 136 11.70 7.95 -16.51
CA ASP A 136 12.45 7.21 -17.52
C ASP A 136 11.96 5.75 -17.59
N HIS A 137 11.75 5.13 -16.43
CA HIS A 137 11.19 3.78 -16.31
C HIS A 137 9.80 3.66 -16.96
N PHE A 138 8.90 4.62 -16.72
CA PHE A 138 7.57 4.63 -17.32
C PHE A 138 7.61 4.92 -18.83
N LEU A 139 8.55 5.73 -19.32
CA LEU A 139 8.70 5.97 -20.76
C LEU A 139 9.29 4.75 -21.50
N GLU A 140 10.09 3.94 -20.82
CA GLU A 140 10.70 2.72 -21.36
C GLU A 140 9.75 1.52 -21.31
N THR A 141 9.05 1.33 -20.18
CA THR A 141 8.27 0.11 -19.91
C THR A 141 6.76 0.32 -19.92
N GLY A 142 6.31 1.58 -19.94
CA GLY A 142 4.91 1.96 -19.92
C GLY A 142 4.17 1.61 -21.21
N ARG A 143 2.85 1.58 -21.09
CA ARG A 143 1.95 1.38 -22.23
C ARG A 143 2.15 2.50 -23.27
N PRO A 144 2.32 2.19 -24.57
CA PRO A 144 2.63 3.20 -25.58
C PRO A 144 1.64 4.37 -25.65
N TRP A 145 0.35 4.10 -25.43
CA TRP A 145 -0.71 5.13 -25.46
C TRP A 145 -0.71 6.08 -24.26
N LEU A 146 0.08 5.83 -23.22
CA LEU A 146 0.24 6.73 -22.08
C LEU A 146 1.44 7.67 -22.23
N ARG A 147 2.28 7.50 -23.26
CA ARG A 147 3.55 8.23 -23.39
C ARG A 147 3.37 9.74 -23.36
N ASP A 148 2.44 10.27 -24.14
CA ASP A 148 2.20 11.71 -24.22
C ASP A 148 1.68 12.26 -22.89
N GLU A 149 0.83 11.50 -22.20
CA GLU A 149 0.31 11.86 -20.88
C GLU A 149 1.41 11.83 -19.80
N ILE A 150 2.30 10.83 -19.82
CA ILE A 150 3.48 10.75 -18.94
C ILE A 150 4.38 11.97 -19.15
N VAL A 151 4.65 12.36 -20.40
CA VAL A 151 5.46 13.54 -20.71
C VAL A 151 4.76 14.82 -20.25
N ARG A 152 3.47 14.97 -20.55
CA ARG A 152 2.66 16.14 -20.18
C ARG A 152 2.59 16.34 -18.67
N LYS A 153 2.44 15.25 -17.90
CA LYS A 153 2.33 15.27 -16.43
C LYS A 153 3.63 14.94 -15.71
N ARG A 154 4.80 14.95 -16.38
CA ARG A 154 6.06 14.38 -15.86
C ARG A 154 6.41 14.85 -14.44
N GLU A 155 6.30 16.15 -14.17
CA GLU A 155 6.70 16.71 -12.87
C GLU A 155 5.72 16.30 -11.77
N ALA A 156 4.42 16.40 -12.05
CA ALA A 156 3.38 16.00 -11.12
C ALA A 156 3.38 14.48 -10.87
N LEU A 157 3.56 13.66 -11.91
CA LEU A 157 3.64 12.21 -11.78
C LEU A 157 4.89 11.78 -10.99
N ALA A 158 6.05 12.35 -11.31
CA ALA A 158 7.29 12.08 -10.58
C ALA A 158 7.16 12.43 -9.09
N ASN A 159 6.60 13.61 -8.80
CA ASN A 159 6.40 14.05 -7.42
C ASN A 159 5.38 13.17 -6.67
N PHE A 160 4.26 12.81 -7.31
CA PHE A 160 3.25 11.96 -6.71
C PHE A 160 3.83 10.58 -6.34
N ILE A 161 4.55 9.94 -7.27
CA ILE A 161 5.21 8.66 -7.04
C ILE A 161 6.29 8.76 -5.96
N ASP A 162 7.09 9.84 -5.95
CA ASP A 162 8.10 10.05 -4.92
C ASP A 162 7.50 10.21 -3.52
N ARG A 163 6.31 10.83 -3.42
CA ARG A 163 5.60 11.02 -2.16
C ARG A 163 4.79 9.80 -1.71
N THR A 164 4.50 8.84 -2.59
CA THR A 164 3.92 7.54 -2.23
C THR A 164 4.98 6.49 -1.88
N LEU A 165 6.01 6.32 -2.70
CA LEU A 165 6.96 5.20 -2.63
C LEU A 165 8.21 5.58 -1.83
N LYS A 166 8.03 5.91 -0.55
CA LYS A 166 9.11 6.08 0.44
C LYS A 166 9.07 4.95 1.46
N PHE A 167 10.22 4.35 1.76
CA PHE A 167 10.32 3.36 2.84
C PHE A 167 9.88 3.95 4.17
N ASP A 168 10.32 5.17 4.47
CA ASP A 168 9.90 5.88 5.66
C ASP A 168 8.46 6.41 5.53
N HIS A 169 7.51 5.74 6.19
CA HIS A 169 6.09 6.12 6.17
C HIS A 169 5.83 7.53 6.72
N ARG A 170 6.70 8.04 7.59
CA ARG A 170 6.60 9.40 8.14
C ARG A 170 6.79 10.47 7.06
N GLN A 171 7.55 10.14 6.02
CA GLN A 171 7.83 11.02 4.87
C GLN A 171 6.84 10.85 3.72
N ARG A 172 5.97 9.83 3.76
CA ARG A 172 4.91 9.68 2.75
C ARG A 172 3.89 10.79 2.93
N MET A 173 3.26 11.17 1.83
CA MET A 173 2.12 12.08 1.90
C MET A 173 0.92 11.40 2.57
N SER A 174 0.01 12.18 3.16
CA SER A 174 -1.29 11.68 3.60
C SER A 174 -2.25 11.51 2.42
N VAL A 175 -3.40 10.87 2.68
CA VAL A 175 -4.50 10.78 1.70
C VAL A 175 -4.98 12.17 1.30
N ASP A 176 -5.16 13.10 2.25
CA ASP A 176 -5.60 14.48 1.97
C ASP A 176 -4.59 15.23 1.09
N GLU A 177 -3.30 15.05 1.35
CA GLU A 177 -2.24 15.63 0.52
C GLU A 177 -2.22 15.05 -0.89
N ALA A 178 -2.45 13.74 -1.03
CA ALA A 178 -2.56 13.08 -2.33
C ALA A 178 -3.78 13.57 -3.10
N LEU A 179 -4.91 13.67 -2.42
CA LEU A 179 -6.18 14.21 -2.91
C LEU A 179 -6.05 15.65 -3.39
N ALA A 180 -5.24 16.49 -2.74
CA ALA A 180 -4.94 17.86 -3.16
C ALA A 180 -3.78 17.98 -4.18
N HIS A 181 -3.15 16.87 -4.57
CA HIS A 181 -1.94 16.89 -5.38
C HIS A 181 -2.22 17.28 -6.84
N PRO A 182 -1.36 18.09 -7.51
CA PRO A 182 -1.55 18.51 -8.91
C PRO A 182 -1.76 17.36 -9.91
N PHE A 183 -1.19 16.18 -9.63
CA PHE A 183 -1.37 14.97 -10.44
C PHE A 183 -2.85 14.56 -10.58
N LEU A 184 -3.64 14.73 -9.52
CA LEU A 184 -5.08 14.43 -9.49
C LEU A 184 -5.96 15.64 -9.80
N GLY A 185 -5.37 16.79 -10.16
CA GLY A 185 -6.10 18.05 -10.35
C GLY A 185 -7.23 17.97 -11.36
N ASP A 186 -7.03 17.22 -12.45
CA ASP A 186 -8.03 17.05 -13.52
C ASP A 186 -9.27 16.24 -13.09
N VAL A 187 -9.18 15.48 -12.00
CA VAL A 187 -10.23 14.54 -11.53
C VAL A 187 -10.73 14.87 -10.11
N ARG A 188 -10.28 15.98 -9.53
CA ARG A 188 -10.63 16.41 -8.17
C ARG A 188 -12.12 16.72 -8.08
N GLU A 189 -12.81 16.14 -7.10
CA GLU A 189 -14.24 16.39 -6.86
C GLU A 189 -14.51 16.67 -5.36
N PRO A 190 -14.24 17.89 -4.84
CA PRO A 190 -14.29 18.20 -3.39
C PRO A 190 -15.62 17.89 -2.73
N ALA A 191 -16.72 18.01 -3.49
CA ALA A 191 -18.06 17.70 -2.99
C ALA A 191 -18.30 16.19 -2.72
N ARG A 192 -17.50 15.30 -3.32
CA ARG A 192 -17.61 13.85 -3.17
C ARG A 192 -16.55 13.25 -2.25
N GLU A 193 -15.52 14.01 -1.94
CA GLU A 193 -14.38 13.60 -1.12
C GLU A 193 -14.66 13.94 0.34
N VAL A 194 -15.54 13.15 0.94
CA VAL A 194 -16.07 13.37 2.29
C VAL A 194 -15.46 12.39 3.28
N THR A 195 -15.32 12.83 4.53
CA THR A 195 -14.99 11.96 5.66
C THR A 195 -16.24 11.17 6.09
N ALA A 196 -16.06 9.91 6.45
CA ALA A 196 -17.14 9.11 7.01
C ALA A 196 -17.69 9.75 8.30
N SER A 197 -19.01 9.83 8.42
CA SER A 197 -19.68 10.44 9.58
C SER A 197 -19.78 9.51 10.80
N HIS A 198 -19.40 8.24 10.64
CA HIS A 198 -19.46 7.21 11.68
C HIS A 198 -18.09 6.59 11.85
N SER A 199 -17.71 6.34 13.10
CA SER A 199 -16.53 5.56 13.44
C SER A 199 -16.88 4.07 13.48
N ILE A 200 -15.93 3.24 13.08
CA ILE A 200 -15.99 1.79 13.25
C ILE A 200 -15.06 1.44 14.41
N SER A 201 -15.50 0.54 15.28
CA SER A 201 -14.70 -0.01 16.36
C SER A 201 -14.42 -1.48 16.09
N ASP A 202 -13.21 -1.93 16.42
CA ASP A 202 -12.90 -3.35 16.38
C ASP A 202 -13.61 -4.05 17.54
N TYR A 203 -14.24 -5.17 17.23
CA TYR A 203 -14.73 -6.09 18.26
C TYR A 203 -13.50 -6.84 18.76
N GLY A 204 -13.21 -6.73 20.07
CA GLY A 204 -12.04 -7.35 20.69
C GLY A 204 -12.05 -8.88 20.61
N GLU A 205 -11.23 -9.55 21.43
CA GLU A 205 -11.25 -11.01 21.46
C GLU A 205 -12.56 -11.54 22.05
N HIS A 206 -13.25 -12.39 21.29
CA HIS A 206 -14.49 -13.06 21.69
C HIS A 206 -14.40 -14.57 21.50
N GLN A 207 -15.21 -15.31 22.26
CA GLN A 207 -15.37 -16.75 22.04
C GLN A 207 -16.13 -17.02 20.74
N VAL A 208 -15.95 -18.22 20.17
CA VAL A 208 -16.57 -18.60 18.89
C VAL A 208 -18.10 -18.44 18.92
N GLU A 209 -18.73 -18.83 20.01
CA GLU A 209 -20.18 -18.70 20.19
C GLU A 209 -20.66 -17.23 20.23
N GLU A 210 -19.87 -16.36 20.85
CA GLU A 210 -20.16 -14.92 20.89
C GLU A 210 -20.03 -14.30 19.49
N TRP A 211 -18.97 -14.65 18.75
CA TRP A 211 -18.80 -14.24 17.36
C TRP A 211 -19.97 -14.68 16.47
N LYS A 212 -20.43 -15.94 16.61
CA LYS A 212 -21.60 -16.44 15.87
C LYS A 212 -22.83 -15.58 16.12
N GLN A 213 -23.06 -15.21 17.38
CA GLN A 213 -24.21 -14.39 17.76
C GLN A 213 -24.09 -12.97 17.19
N LEU A 214 -22.94 -12.31 17.35
CA LEU A 214 -22.69 -10.98 16.80
C LEU A 214 -22.89 -10.93 15.28
N ILE A 215 -22.33 -11.90 14.55
CA ILE A 215 -22.49 -12.00 13.09
C ILE A 215 -23.96 -12.21 12.72
N TRP A 216 -24.67 -13.06 13.47
CA TRP A 216 -26.09 -13.34 13.22
C TRP A 216 -26.98 -12.12 13.45
N ASP A 217 -26.69 -11.32 14.48
CA ASP A 217 -27.42 -10.08 14.76
C ASP A 217 -27.20 -9.05 13.65
N VAL A 218 -25.97 -8.90 13.16
CA VAL A 218 -25.68 -8.06 11.98
C VAL A 218 -26.48 -8.52 10.76
N ILE A 219 -26.55 -9.84 10.49
CA ILE A 219 -27.33 -10.38 9.37
C ILE A 219 -28.82 -10.05 9.51
N LYS A 220 -29.38 -10.14 10.71
CA LYS A 220 -30.80 -9.85 10.98
C LYS A 220 -31.13 -8.38 10.89
N GLU A 221 -30.25 -7.52 11.40
CA GLU A 221 -30.46 -6.07 11.44
C GLU A 221 -30.17 -5.41 10.10
N THR A 222 -29.36 -6.04 9.24
CA THR A 222 -29.10 -5.56 7.88
C THR A 222 -30.36 -5.76 7.03
N PRO A 223 -31.08 -4.69 6.64
CA PRO A 223 -32.26 -4.84 5.81
C PRO A 223 -31.85 -5.47 4.48
N VAL A 224 -32.48 -6.59 4.12
CA VAL A 224 -32.30 -7.21 2.80
C VAL A 224 -32.86 -6.23 1.77
N ARG A 225 -31.98 -5.43 1.17
CA ARG A 225 -32.32 -4.64 -0.01
C ARG A 225 -32.37 -5.59 -1.20
N LEU A 226 -33.50 -6.27 -1.37
CA LEU A 226 -33.86 -6.90 -2.63
C LEU A 226 -33.92 -5.78 -3.68
N LYS A 227 -32.91 -5.72 -4.54
CA LYS A 227 -32.91 -4.89 -5.75
C LYS A 227 -33.68 -5.61 -6.85
#